data_AF-A4CEP7-F1
#
_entry.id   AF-A4CEP7-F1
#
_cell.length_a   1.000
_cell.length_b   1.000
_cell.length_c   1.000
_cell.angle_alpha   90.00
_cell.angle_beta   90.00
_cell.angle_gamma   90.00
#
_symmetry.space_group_name_H-M   'P 1'
#
loop_
_entity.id
_entity.type
_entity.pdbx_description
1 polymer ?
#
loop_
_entity_poly.entity_id
_entity_poly.type
_entity_poly.pdbx_seq_one_letter_code
_entity_poly.pdbx_strand_id
1 'polypeptide(L)'
;MQAVSRLDYVSFGIIPFFAYRITRCYECATCGHQQDNIQVDKFIPWYQIATKFVGLMILATAMLLFYFQYQYDKNLQKSIIETPQVNDFYLIDYSLFRQESYYQKQFMVVKVIAADTSHIAVQLANYRYQRKNQVIKAIKLDNLIKPYYFSKEIEQLKRVRVAELFEQGVSASSEA
;
A
#
# COMPACT_ATOMS: atom_id res chain seq x y z
N MET A 1 -14.44 -37.66 -44.77
CA MET A 1 -13.88 -36.36 -44.32
C MET A 1 -14.26 -36.17 -42.87
N GLN A 2 -13.28 -35.93 -41.99
CA GLN A 2 -13.51 -35.71 -40.56
C GLN A 2 -13.23 -34.24 -40.25
N ALA A 3 -14.09 -33.63 -39.44
CA ALA A 3 -13.91 -32.27 -38.98
C ALA A 3 -12.92 -32.27 -37.80
N VAL A 4 -11.76 -31.66 -37.99
CA VAL A 4 -10.72 -31.54 -36.95
C VAL A 4 -10.73 -30.10 -36.43
N SER A 5 -10.74 -29.95 -35.11
CA SER A 5 -10.72 -28.64 -34.44
C SER A 5 -9.28 -28.31 -34.06
N ARG A 6 -8.72 -27.23 -34.62
CA ARG A 6 -7.39 -26.73 -34.26
C ARG A 6 -7.52 -25.45 -33.41
N LEU A 7 -6.82 -25.44 -32.28
CA LEU A 7 -6.74 -24.29 -31.37
C LEU A 7 -5.43 -23.54 -31.63
N ASP A 8 -5.54 -22.26 -31.98
CA ASP A 8 -4.39 -21.37 -32.15
C ASP A 8 -4.21 -20.51 -30.89
N TYR A 9 -2.98 -20.46 -30.38
CA TYR A 9 -2.61 -19.78 -29.13
C TYR A 9 -1.68 -18.61 -29.40
N VAL A 10 -1.83 -17.51 -28.66
CA VAL A 10 -0.80 -16.47 -28.61
C VAL A 10 0.22 -16.89 -27.56
N SER A 11 1.45 -17.12 -27.99
CA SER A 11 2.56 -17.46 -27.11
C SER A 11 3.48 -16.26 -26.91
N PHE A 12 3.72 -15.88 -25.66
CA PHE A 12 4.87 -15.06 -25.29
C PHE A 12 5.92 -16.01 -24.71
N GLY A 13 6.89 -16.41 -25.54
CA GLY A 13 7.84 -17.47 -25.19
C GLY A 13 7.21 -18.87 -25.26
N ILE A 14 7.48 -19.73 -24.28
CA ILE A 14 7.15 -21.18 -24.32
C ILE A 14 5.78 -21.49 -23.71
N ILE A 15 5.14 -20.54 -23.02
CA ILE A 15 3.89 -20.78 -22.28
C ILE A 15 2.69 -20.28 -23.10
N PRO A 16 1.73 -21.16 -23.48
CA PRO A 16 0.51 -20.74 -24.17
C PRO A 16 -0.43 -20.06 -23.16
N PHE A 17 -0.59 -18.74 -23.26
CA PHE A 17 -1.35 -17.96 -22.27
C PHE A 17 -2.85 -17.95 -22.55
N PHE A 18 -3.26 -17.90 -23.82
CA PHE A 18 -4.69 -17.97 -24.19
C PHE A 18 -4.90 -18.42 -25.65
N ALA A 19 -5.93 -19.25 -25.86
CA ALA A 19 -6.45 -19.53 -27.19
C ALA A 19 -7.13 -18.25 -27.74
N TYR A 20 -6.74 -17.84 -28.94
CA TYR A 20 -7.29 -16.64 -29.57
C TYR A 20 -8.15 -16.95 -30.80
N ARG A 21 -7.97 -18.13 -31.40
CA ARG A 21 -8.76 -18.57 -32.56
C ARG A 21 -8.97 -20.08 -32.52
N ILE A 22 -10.20 -20.49 -32.81
CA ILE A 22 -10.53 -21.87 -33.13
C ILE A 22 -10.75 -21.93 -34.64
N THR A 23 -9.97 -22.78 -35.31
CA THR A 23 -10.07 -23.01 -36.75
C THR A 23 -10.55 -24.43 -36.97
N ARG A 24 -11.58 -24.61 -37.81
CA ARG A 24 -12.08 -25.94 -38.18
C ARG A 24 -11.50 -26.29 -39.55
N CYS A 25 -10.75 -27.38 -39.60
CA CYS A 25 -10.23 -27.95 -40.84
C CYS A 25 -10.98 -29.25 -41.14
N TYR A 26 -11.20 -29.55 -42.41
CA TYR A 26 -11.65 -30.87 -42.82
C TYR A 26 -10.45 -31.66 -43.32
N GLU A 27 -10.23 -32.83 -42.74
CA GLU A 27 -9.17 -33.74 -43.13
C GLU A 27 -9.77 -34.98 -43.78
N CYS A 28 -9.16 -35.44 -44.88
CA CYS A 28 -9.52 -36.72 -45.45
C CYS A 28 -8.85 -37.86 -44.65
N ALA A 29 -9.66 -38.63 -43.92
CA ALA A 29 -9.21 -39.74 -43.07
C ALA A 29 -8.38 -40.82 -43.80
N THR A 30 -8.43 -40.86 -45.12
CA THR A 30 -7.75 -41.87 -45.94
C THR A 30 -6.42 -41.38 -46.52
N CYS A 31 -6.26 -40.09 -46.80
CA CYS A 31 -5.08 -39.56 -47.48
C CYS A 31 -4.35 -38.44 -46.72
N GLY A 32 -4.84 -38.02 -45.55
CA GLY A 32 -4.22 -36.96 -44.73
C GLY A 32 -4.17 -35.59 -45.40
N HIS A 33 -4.81 -35.43 -46.57
CA HIS A 33 -4.78 -34.18 -47.30
C HIS A 33 -5.72 -33.17 -46.65
N GLN A 34 -5.16 -32.05 -46.20
CA GLN A 34 -5.88 -30.95 -45.58
C GLN A 34 -6.42 -30.00 -46.67
N GLN A 35 -7.67 -29.56 -46.52
CA GLN A 35 -8.24 -28.49 -47.36
C GLN A 35 -8.43 -27.23 -46.51
N ASP A 36 -7.69 -26.17 -46.85
CA ASP A 36 -7.51 -24.98 -46.01
C ASP A 36 -8.57 -23.88 -46.20
N ASN A 37 -9.49 -24.04 -47.16
CA ASN A 37 -10.33 -22.92 -47.60
C ASN A 37 -11.79 -23.08 -47.19
N ILE A 38 -12.11 -22.48 -46.04
CA ILE A 38 -13.45 -21.93 -45.77
C ILE A 38 -13.24 -20.46 -45.45
N GLN A 39 -13.67 -19.59 -46.36
CA GLN A 39 -13.76 -18.17 -46.09
C GLN A 39 -14.80 -17.97 -44.98
N VAL A 40 -14.30 -17.64 -43.79
CA VAL A 40 -15.14 -17.29 -42.65
C VAL A 40 -15.30 -15.78 -42.69
N ASP A 41 -16.43 -15.30 -43.22
CA ASP A 41 -16.83 -13.91 -43.00
C ASP A 41 -16.94 -13.69 -41.48
N LYS A 42 -15.95 -13.01 -40.92
CA LYS A 42 -15.85 -12.77 -39.48
C LYS A 42 -16.04 -11.29 -39.23
N PHE A 43 -17.30 -10.88 -39.13
CA PHE A 43 -17.63 -9.73 -38.31
C PHE A 43 -17.34 -10.13 -36.86
N ILE A 44 -16.17 -9.74 -36.35
CA ILE A 44 -15.78 -10.02 -34.97
C ILE A 44 -16.66 -9.14 -34.09
N PRO A 45 -17.56 -9.71 -33.29
CA PRO A 45 -18.43 -8.90 -32.49
C PRO A 45 -17.63 -8.28 -31.34
N TRP A 46 -17.91 -7.01 -31.06
CA TRP A 46 -17.14 -6.17 -30.13
C TRP A 46 -17.01 -6.74 -28.72
N TYR A 47 -17.95 -7.58 -28.28
CA TYR A 47 -17.90 -8.24 -26.97
C TYR A 47 -16.73 -9.25 -26.86
N GLN A 48 -16.32 -9.91 -27.96
CA GLN A 48 -15.16 -10.81 -27.94
C GLN A 48 -13.86 -10.04 -27.71
N ILE A 49 -13.78 -8.82 -28.23
CA ILE A 49 -12.65 -7.92 -28.01
C ILE A 49 -12.67 -7.43 -26.56
N ALA A 50 -13.84 -7.05 -26.04
CA ALA A 50 -14.00 -6.60 -24.64
C ALA A 50 -13.55 -7.65 -23.61
N THR A 51 -13.84 -8.94 -23.84
CA THR A 51 -13.42 -10.01 -22.92
C THR A 51 -11.89 -10.14 -22.79
N LYS A 52 -11.12 -9.72 -23.80
CA LYS A 52 -9.65 -9.74 -23.76
C LYS A 52 -9.06 -8.64 -22.87
N PHE A 53 -9.82 -7.56 -22.60
CA PHE A 53 -9.38 -6.44 -21.76
C PHE A 53 -9.89 -6.51 -20.31
N VAL A 54 -10.70 -7.52 -19.95
CA VAL A 54 -11.23 -7.68 -18.58
C VAL A 54 -10.11 -7.76 -17.55
N GLY A 55 -9.04 -8.52 -17.83
CA GLY A 55 -7.89 -8.62 -16.92
C GLY A 55 -7.17 -7.28 -16.72
N LEU A 56 -7.05 -6.48 -17.79
CA LEU A 56 -6.44 -5.16 -17.72
C LEU A 56 -7.31 -4.19 -16.93
N MET A 57 -8.64 -4.25 -17.09
CA MET A 57 -9.59 -3.48 -16.28
C MET A 57 -9.52 -3.83 -14.79
N ILE A 58 -9.38 -5.11 -14.43
CA ILE A 58 -9.21 -5.55 -13.04
C ILE A 58 -7.89 -5.02 -12.46
N LEU A 59 -6.79 -5.10 -13.22
CA LEU A 59 -5.51 -4.56 -12.78
C LEU A 59 -5.54 -3.04 -12.63
N ALA A 60 -6.15 -2.33 -13.58
CA ALA A 60 -6.29 -0.88 -13.54
C ALA A 60 -7.12 -0.44 -12.33
N THR A 61 -8.25 -1.09 -12.07
CA THR A 61 -9.10 -0.79 -10.90
C THR A 61 -8.38 -1.09 -9.59
N ALA A 62 -7.66 -2.22 -9.47
CA ALA A 62 -6.85 -2.51 -8.30
C ALA A 62 -5.80 -1.43 -8.04
N MET A 63 -5.05 -1.02 -9.08
CA MET A 63 -4.04 0.04 -8.97
C MET A 63 -4.65 1.37 -8.52
N LEU A 64 -5.83 1.69 -9.03
CA LEU A 64 -6.57 2.91 -8.70
C LEU A 64 -7.07 2.90 -7.24
N LEU A 65 -7.54 1.76 -6.75
CA LEU A 65 -7.89 1.57 -5.33
C LEU A 65 -6.68 1.74 -4.42
N PHE A 66 -5.54 1.12 -4.76
CA PHE A 66 -4.29 1.31 -4.00
C PHE A 66 -3.85 2.77 -3.97
N TYR A 67 -4.00 3.49 -5.08
CA TYR A 67 -3.66 4.91 -5.14
C TYR A 67 -4.57 5.76 -4.25
N PHE A 68 -5.89 5.53 -4.29
CA PHE A 68 -6.83 6.24 -3.43
C PHE A 68 -6.60 5.95 -1.95
N GLN A 69 -6.34 4.69 -1.59
CA GLN A 69 -6.01 4.32 -0.22
C GLN A 69 -4.76 5.06 0.26
N TYR A 70 -3.70 5.08 -0.55
CA TYR A 70 -2.47 5.77 -0.21
C TYR A 70 -2.67 7.28 0.01
N GLN A 71 -3.50 7.93 -0.81
CA GLN A 71 -3.82 9.34 -0.63
C GLN A 71 -4.68 9.59 0.61
N TYR A 72 -5.64 8.71 0.89
CA TYR A 72 -6.45 8.78 2.10
C TYR A 72 -5.58 8.67 3.36
N ASP A 73 -4.69 7.69 3.43
CA ASP A 73 -3.80 7.48 4.57
C ASP A 73 -2.88 8.69 4.80
N LYS A 74 -2.40 9.32 3.71
CA LYS A 74 -1.61 10.55 3.79
C LYS A 74 -2.40 11.73 4.33
N ASN A 75 -3.62 11.91 3.85
CA ASN A 75 -4.48 13.01 4.28
C ASN A 75 -4.91 12.84 5.74
N LEU A 76 -5.19 11.61 6.15
CA LEU A 76 -5.49 11.28 7.54
C LEU A 76 -4.30 11.60 8.46
N GLN A 77 -3.09 11.17 8.09
CA GLN A 77 -1.88 11.50 8.85
C GLN A 77 -1.68 13.01 8.99
N LYS A 78 -1.87 13.77 7.90
CA LYS A 78 -1.77 15.24 7.94
C LYS A 78 -2.82 15.87 8.85
N SER A 79 -4.07 15.42 8.78
CA SER A 79 -5.16 15.93 9.61
C SER A 79 -4.89 15.73 11.11
N ILE A 80 -4.33 14.58 11.51
CA ILE A 80 -3.97 14.29 12.91
C ILE A 80 -2.86 15.24 13.40
N ILE A 81 -1.89 15.57 12.54
CA ILE A 81 -0.79 16.49 12.88
C ILE A 81 -1.30 17.95 12.95
N GLU A 82 -2.21 18.31 12.05
CA GLU A 82 -2.81 19.65 11.99
C GLU A 82 -3.76 19.90 13.15
N THR A 83 -4.34 18.87 13.78
CA THR A 83 -5.29 19.03 14.90
C THR A 83 -4.93 18.11 16.08
N PRO A 84 -3.82 18.38 16.79
CA PRO A 84 -3.39 17.54 17.91
C PRO A 84 -4.44 17.56 19.03
N GLN A 85 -4.92 16.39 19.44
CA GLN A 85 -5.82 16.25 20.58
C GLN A 85 -5.06 15.90 21.85
N VAL A 86 -5.63 16.25 23.00
CA VAL A 86 -5.09 15.87 24.30
C VAL A 86 -5.17 14.34 24.43
N ASN A 87 -4.06 13.74 24.88
CA ASN A 87 -3.81 12.30 24.96
C ASN A 87 -3.53 11.57 23.64
N ASP A 88 -3.30 12.29 22.53
CA ASP A 88 -2.75 11.64 21.33
C ASP A 88 -1.32 11.13 21.57
N PHE A 89 -1.01 10.01 20.94
CA PHE A 89 0.33 9.41 20.95
C PHE A 89 1.03 9.60 19.62
N TYR A 90 2.24 10.13 19.67
CA TYR A 90 3.12 10.28 18.52
C TYR A 90 4.35 9.40 18.68
N LEU A 91 4.70 8.68 17.64
CA LEU A 91 5.99 8.01 17.55
C LEU A 91 6.97 9.03 16.99
N ILE A 92 8.12 9.30 17.60
CA ILE A 92 9.13 10.22 17.03
C ILE A 92 10.48 9.54 16.88
N ASP A 93 11.29 10.00 15.95
CA ASP A 93 12.71 9.65 15.87
C ASP A 93 13.50 10.55 16.85
N TYR A 94 14.00 9.96 17.92
CA TYR A 94 14.74 10.64 18.97
C TYR A 94 16.01 11.29 18.45
N SER A 95 16.67 10.69 17.45
CA SER A 95 17.90 11.24 16.86
C SER A 95 17.62 12.57 16.15
N LEU A 96 16.51 12.65 15.41
CA LEU A 96 16.06 13.90 14.77
C LEU A 96 15.55 14.92 15.80
N PHE A 97 14.92 14.45 16.87
CA PHE A 97 14.38 15.29 17.93
C PHE A 97 15.48 16.05 18.70
N ARG A 98 16.53 15.35 19.14
CA ARG A 98 17.66 15.96 19.87
C ARG A 98 18.75 16.53 18.96
N GLN A 99 18.64 16.39 17.64
CA GLN A 99 19.69 16.73 16.66
C GLN A 99 21.02 16.01 16.94
N GLU A 100 20.95 14.82 17.54
CA GLU A 100 22.11 14.01 17.88
C GLU A 100 22.27 12.88 16.86
N SER A 101 23.46 12.75 16.26
CA SER A 101 23.76 11.70 15.29
C SER A 101 24.07 10.38 16.00
N TYR A 102 23.03 9.69 16.45
CA TYR A 102 23.18 8.30 16.87
C TYR A 102 23.45 7.42 15.64
N TYR A 103 24.37 6.46 15.77
CA TYR A 103 24.67 5.47 14.72
C TYR A 103 23.44 4.62 14.36
N GLN A 104 22.51 4.45 15.30
CA GLN A 104 21.25 3.75 15.10
C GLN A 104 20.07 4.66 15.41
N LYS A 105 19.06 4.65 14.54
CA LYS A 105 17.80 5.36 14.77
C LYS A 105 17.12 4.83 16.02
N GLN A 106 16.66 5.75 16.86
CA GLN A 106 15.94 5.42 18.08
C GLN A 106 14.54 6.03 18.00
N PHE A 107 13.52 5.18 18.08
CA PHE A 107 12.12 5.60 18.09
C PHE A 107 11.63 5.66 19.53
N MET A 108 10.83 6.66 19.85
CA MET A 108 10.14 6.74 21.14
C MET A 108 8.69 7.18 20.96
N VAL A 109 7.87 6.87 21.95
CA VAL A 109 6.48 7.36 22.02
C VAL A 109 6.46 8.66 22.81
N VAL A 110 5.63 9.59 22.36
CA VAL A 110 5.40 10.89 22.97
C VAL A 110 3.91 11.07 23.14
N LYS A 111 3.49 11.56 24.30
CA LYS A 111 2.09 11.83 24.61
C LYS A 111 1.84 13.33 24.58
N VAL A 112 0.79 13.76 23.90
CA VAL A 112 0.31 15.16 23.93
C VAL A 112 -0.48 15.39 25.21
N ILE A 113 -0.10 16.39 26.00
CA ILE A 113 -0.78 16.76 27.24
C ILE A 113 -1.67 17.97 27.03
N ALA A 114 -1.16 18.94 26.27
CA ALA A 114 -1.87 20.15 25.94
C ALA A 114 -1.41 20.63 24.56
N ALA A 115 -2.34 21.15 23.78
CA ALA A 115 -2.07 21.79 22.51
C ALA A 115 -2.65 23.20 22.54
N ASP A 116 -1.80 24.18 22.24
CA ASP A 116 -2.18 25.55 21.98
C ASP A 116 -1.96 25.85 20.48
N THR A 117 -2.41 27.01 20.04
CA THR A 117 -2.23 27.55 18.69
C THR A 117 -0.77 27.54 18.24
N SER A 118 0.17 27.85 19.13
CA SER A 118 1.60 28.02 18.82
C SER A 118 2.52 26.92 19.36
N HIS A 119 2.18 26.30 20.49
CA HIS A 119 3.01 25.34 21.21
C HIS A 119 2.23 24.07 21.56
N ILE A 120 2.94 22.94 21.61
CA ILE A 120 2.41 21.65 22.06
C ILE A 120 3.24 21.21 23.26
N ALA A 121 2.57 20.94 24.38
CA ALA A 121 3.19 20.37 25.57
C ALA A 121 3.14 18.85 25.49
N VAL A 122 4.30 18.22 25.59
CA VAL A 122 4.46 16.78 25.39
C VAL A 122 5.20 16.10 26.53
N GLN A 123 4.83 14.84 26.76
CA GLN A 123 5.50 13.92 27.68
C GLN A 123 6.25 12.85 26.89
N LEU A 124 7.55 12.74 27.13
CA LEU A 124 8.42 11.78 26.48
C LEU A 124 8.35 10.42 27.18
N ALA A 125 8.35 9.31 26.44
CA ALA A 125 8.52 7.98 27.02
C ALA A 125 9.95 7.79 27.57
N ASN A 126 10.08 7.04 28.66
CA ASN A 126 11.38 6.65 29.22
C ASN A 126 12.04 5.51 28.42
N TYR A 127 11.28 4.86 27.54
CA TYR A 127 11.73 3.73 26.73
C TYR A 127 12.05 4.15 25.30
N ARG A 128 13.18 3.68 24.79
CA ARG A 128 13.63 3.88 23.40
C ARG A 128 13.65 2.55 22.68
N TYR A 129 13.21 2.55 21.44
CA TYR A 129 13.09 1.37 20.59
C TYR A 129 13.97 1.51 19.35
N GLN A 130 14.56 0.41 18.89
CA GLN A 130 15.42 0.46 17.70
C GLN A 130 14.62 0.38 16.39
N ARG A 131 13.36 -0.10 16.45
CA ARG A 131 12.51 -0.31 15.27
C ARG A 131 11.09 0.13 15.54
N LYS A 132 10.42 0.71 14.53
CA LYS A 132 8.99 1.07 14.58
C LYS A 132 8.10 -0.10 15.01
N ASN A 133 8.39 -1.32 14.52
CA ASN A 133 7.63 -2.52 14.87
C ASN A 133 7.67 -2.86 16.37
N GLN A 134 8.76 -2.54 17.07
CA GLN A 134 8.84 -2.76 18.51
C GLN A 134 7.94 -1.79 19.27
N VAL A 135 7.82 -0.55 18.79
CA VAL A 135 6.88 0.44 19.33
C VAL A 135 5.44 -0.03 19.14
N ILE A 136 5.08 -0.44 17.92
CA ILE A 136 3.73 -0.97 17.62
C ILE A 136 3.42 -2.19 18.51
N LYS A 137 4.40 -3.08 18.70
CA LYS A 137 4.23 -4.23 19.60
C LYS A 137 4.06 -3.79 21.05
N ALA A 138 4.75 -2.75 21.50
CA ALA A 138 4.61 -2.22 22.85
C ALA A 138 3.25 -1.57 23.08
N ILE A 139 2.73 -0.87 22.07
CA ILE A 139 1.37 -0.32 22.05
C ILE A 139 0.35 -1.46 22.17
N LYS A 140 0.44 -2.48 21.31
CA LYS A 140 -0.45 -3.65 21.33
C LYS A 140 -0.41 -4.50 22.59
N LEU A 141 0.65 -4.38 23.39
CA LEU A 141 0.83 -5.10 24.65
C LEU A 141 0.52 -4.21 25.86
N ASP A 142 -0.14 -3.07 25.65
CA ASP A 142 -0.56 -2.11 26.68
C ASP A 142 0.58 -1.59 27.56
N ASN A 143 1.82 -1.57 27.03
CA ASN A 143 2.96 -1.10 27.81
C ASN A 143 2.88 0.39 28.15
N LEU A 144 2.09 1.18 27.40
CA LEU A 144 1.95 2.63 27.58
C LEU A 144 1.20 2.99 28.87
N ILE A 145 0.39 2.07 29.39
CA ILE A 145 -0.40 2.28 30.62
C ILE A 145 0.46 2.04 31.87
N LYS A 146 1.64 1.42 31.71
CA LYS A 146 2.50 1.08 32.84
C LYS A 146 2.92 2.34 33.61
N PRO A 147 2.93 2.29 34.96
CA PRO A 147 3.43 3.39 35.75
C PRO A 147 4.90 3.63 35.36
N TYR A 148 5.28 4.91 35.25
CA TYR A 148 6.62 5.35 34.82
C TYR A 148 7.00 5.03 33.36
N TYR A 149 6.04 4.67 32.49
CA TYR A 149 6.31 4.57 31.06
C TYR A 149 6.66 5.93 30.45
N PHE A 150 5.88 6.95 30.80
CA PHE A 150 6.14 8.34 30.45
C PHE A 150 6.98 9.02 31.54
N SER A 151 7.90 9.88 31.11
CA SER A 151 8.64 10.79 31.98
C SER A 151 7.67 11.74 32.66
N LYS A 152 8.02 12.20 33.86
CA LYS A 152 7.29 13.27 34.54
C LYS A 152 7.62 14.66 33.95
N GLU A 153 8.70 14.75 33.19
CA GLU A 153 9.14 15.97 32.54
C GLU A 153 8.22 16.30 31.35
N ILE A 154 7.81 17.56 31.28
CA ILE A 154 6.98 18.10 30.20
C ILE A 154 7.87 19.00 29.35
N GLU A 155 8.01 18.67 28.08
CA GLU A 155 8.71 19.52 27.12
C GLU A 155 7.70 20.31 26.29
N GLN A 156 8.01 21.58 26.02
CA GLN A 156 7.22 22.43 25.14
C GLN A 156 7.87 22.51 23.78
N LEU A 157 7.12 22.14 22.74
CA LEU A 157 7.56 22.14 21.36
C LEU A 157 6.78 23.16 20.55
N LYS A 158 7.49 23.93 19.72
CA LYS A 158 6.84 24.79 18.72
C LYS A 158 6.16 23.92 17.68
N ARG A 159 4.93 24.25 17.33
CA ARG A 159 4.13 23.48 16.35
C ARG A 159 4.82 23.36 14.99
N VAL A 160 5.51 24.42 14.55
CA VAL A 160 6.30 24.41 13.30
C VAL A 160 7.37 23.33 13.33
N ARG A 161 8.08 23.18 14.46
CA ARG A 161 9.13 22.18 14.61
C ARG A 161 8.56 20.75 14.63
N VAL A 162 7.38 20.59 15.21
CA VAL A 162 6.67 19.31 15.22
C VAL A 162 6.30 18.91 13.79
N ALA A 163 5.73 19.82 12.99
CA ALA A 163 5.41 19.57 11.58
C ALA A 163 6.65 19.19 10.75
N GLU A 164 7.78 19.88 10.93
CA GLU A 164 9.06 19.52 10.28
C GLU A 164 9.54 18.11 10.64
N LEU A 165 9.46 17.74 11.92
CA LEU A 165 9.83 16.39 12.37
C LEU A 165 8.92 15.31 11.77
N PHE A 166 7.66 15.65 11.51
CA PHE A 166 6.71 14.76 10.84
C PHE A 166 7.03 14.54 9.37
N GLU A 167 7.34 15.60 8.61
CA GLU A 167 7.74 15.48 7.21
C GLU A 167 9.04 14.69 7.01
N GLN A 168 9.95 14.73 7.98
CA GLN A 168 11.28 14.11 7.89
C GLN A 168 11.34 12.62 8.26
N GLY A 169 10.23 11.97 8.65
CA GLY A 169 10.23 10.50 8.75
C GLY A 169 9.29 9.86 9.78
N VAL A 170 8.30 10.58 10.27
CA VAL A 170 7.45 10.12 11.37
C VAL A 170 6.01 9.84 10.91
N SER A 171 5.47 8.71 11.37
CA SER A 171 4.07 8.30 11.21
C SER A 171 3.33 8.51 12.54
N ALA A 172 2.33 9.39 12.58
CA ALA A 172 1.42 9.51 13.71
C ALA A 172 0.47 8.31 13.77
N SER A 173 0.24 7.73 14.96
CA SER A 173 -0.84 6.76 15.18
C SER A 173 -1.72 7.25 16.32
N SER A 174 -2.88 7.80 15.97
CA SER A 174 -3.97 8.01 16.93
C SER A 174 -4.76 6.70 16.98
N GLU A 175 -4.60 5.93 18.05
CA GLU A 175 -5.55 4.88 18.42
C GLU A 175 -6.54 5.54 19.38
N ALA A 176 -7.74 5.81 18.86
CA ALA A 176 -8.95 6.06 19.65
C ALA A 176 -9.60 4.73 20.01
#